data_AF-A0A6H9WPF5-F1
#
_entry.id   AF-A0A6H9WPF5-F1
#
_cell.length_a   1.000
_cell.length_b   1.000
_cell.length_c   1.000
_cell.angle_alpha   90.00
_cell.angle_beta   90.00
_cell.angle_gamma   90.00
#
_symmetry.space_group_name_H-M   'P 1'
#
loop_
_entity.id
_entity.type
_entity.pdbx_description
1 polymer ?
#
loop_
_entity_poly.entity_id
_entity_poly.type
_entity_poly.pdbx_seq_one_letter_code
_entity_poly.pdbx_strand_id
1 'polypeptide(L)'
;MEVLRWRGQGRRRAHAAAALARGAIREESRRDAWSAHPTLSPSGLAYAGRTNGRAATIGEIREIRDAFVRSAVLARAAGADGVEVHSAHGYLLDQFLWHVTNRRDDEYGGPRLRDRARLLTEIVRGIRDACGRDFIVSVRVSQWKEADFGARIAASPQELGEFLDVIATAADVVHASTRRFWQPEWEGSELGLAGWATKLGRLPVITVGSVGLRAAIMERAAEEGSGAGPGGGVGFAGVGTDASVAVEEARVIEPSLRELARRFDAGDFELVAVGRSLIADPEWVRKIERGDFAGVRVYRRADLGVAQHAGGSIALPTMP
;
A
#
# COMPACT_ATOMS: atom_id res chain seq x y z
N MET A 1 -0.06 -10.11 2.16
CA MET A 1 -1.40 -10.31 2.75
C MET A 1 -1.51 -9.38 3.94
N GLU A 2 -2.37 -8.37 3.85
CA GLU A 2 -2.72 -7.52 4.98
C GLU A 2 -3.94 -8.16 5.67
N VAL A 3 -3.84 -8.36 6.99
CA VAL A 3 -4.92 -8.93 7.79
C VAL A 3 -5.52 -7.79 8.60
N LEU A 4 -6.68 -7.29 8.16
CA LEU A 4 -7.50 -6.41 8.97
C LEU A 4 -8.40 -7.28 9.86
N ARG A 5 -8.37 -7.08 11.18
CA ARG A 5 -9.33 -7.69 12.10
C ARG A 5 -10.43 -6.69 12.39
N TRP A 6 -11.62 -6.92 11.86
CA TRP A 6 -12.82 -6.18 12.25
C TRP A 6 -13.48 -6.85 13.47
N ARG A 7 -13.75 -6.09 14.53
CA ARG A 7 -14.51 -6.55 15.72
C ARG A 7 -16.02 -6.51 15.41
N GLY A 8 -16.47 -7.45 14.57
CA GLY A 8 -17.89 -7.82 14.42
C GLY A 8 -18.07 -9.28 14.82
N GLN A 9 -19.07 -9.59 15.63
CA GLN A 9 -19.28 -10.88 16.29
C GLN A 9 -19.09 -12.12 15.38
N GLY A 10 -18.17 -13.00 15.76
CA GLY A 10 -18.32 -14.45 15.58
C GLY A 10 -17.85 -15.12 14.29
N ARG A 11 -17.29 -14.42 13.28
CA ARG A 11 -16.78 -15.09 12.07
C ARG A 11 -15.35 -14.67 11.76
N ARG A 12 -14.42 -15.64 11.73
CA ARG A 12 -13.08 -15.44 11.17
C ARG A 12 -13.26 -15.31 9.66
N ARG A 13 -13.11 -14.10 9.14
CA ARG A 13 -13.24 -13.83 7.71
C ARG A 13 -12.05 -13.01 7.24
N ALA A 14 -11.64 -13.27 6.01
CA ALA A 14 -10.50 -12.61 5.40
C ALA A 14 -11.00 -11.49 4.48
N HIS A 15 -10.35 -10.33 4.55
CA HIS A 15 -10.50 -9.30 3.53
C HIS A 15 -9.68 -9.72 2.31
N ALA A 16 -10.32 -9.75 1.14
CA ALA A 16 -9.65 -10.11 -0.10
C ALA A 16 -9.18 -8.83 -0.81
N ALA A 17 -7.89 -8.52 -0.82
CA ALA A 17 -7.40 -7.40 -1.63
C ALA A 17 -7.46 -7.76 -3.13
N ALA A 18 -8.18 -6.98 -3.93
CA ALA A 18 -8.17 -7.12 -5.38
C ALA A 18 -6.99 -6.32 -5.95
N ALA A 19 -5.76 -6.85 -5.80
CA ALA A 19 -4.58 -6.32 -6.48
C ALA A 19 -4.53 -6.89 -7.90
N LEU A 20 -5.32 -6.31 -8.81
CA LEU A 20 -5.35 -6.71 -10.20
C LEU A 20 -4.71 -5.64 -11.09
N ALA A 21 -3.93 -6.09 -12.06
CA ALA A 21 -3.14 -5.33 -13.02
C ALA A 21 -1.84 -4.67 -12.49
N ARG A 22 -0.73 -5.38 -12.72
CA ARG A 22 0.58 -4.76 -12.91
C ARG A 22 0.51 -3.98 -14.22
N GLY A 23 0.44 -2.64 -14.17
CA GLY A 23 0.45 -1.79 -15.36
C GLY A 23 1.82 -1.83 -16.08
N ALA A 24 2.29 -0.69 -16.59
CA ALA A 24 3.61 -0.57 -17.25
C ALA A 24 4.84 -0.84 -16.39
N ILE A 25 4.69 -1.38 -15.18
CA ILE A 25 5.79 -1.85 -14.32
C ILE A 25 6.20 -3.29 -14.60
N ARG A 26 5.40 -4.05 -15.38
CA ARG A 26 5.74 -5.44 -15.73
C ARG A 26 6.77 -5.48 -16.85
N GLU A 27 7.92 -6.09 -16.61
CA GLU A 27 8.95 -6.28 -17.63
C GLU A 27 8.51 -7.32 -18.68
N GLU A 28 8.27 -6.87 -19.91
CA GLU A 28 7.77 -7.71 -21.03
C GLU A 28 8.83 -8.71 -21.53
N SER A 29 10.12 -8.45 -21.26
CA SER A 29 11.25 -9.31 -21.66
C SER A 29 11.48 -10.52 -20.75
N ARG A 30 10.76 -10.66 -19.63
CA ARG A 30 10.88 -11.84 -18.76
C ARG A 30 10.19 -13.02 -19.39
N ARG A 31 10.81 -14.20 -19.44
CA ARG A 31 10.15 -15.45 -19.86
C ARG A 31 9.28 -16.01 -18.74
N ASP A 32 8.22 -15.32 -18.38
CA ASP A 32 7.20 -15.84 -17.47
C ASP A 32 5.89 -16.18 -18.22
N ALA A 33 4.96 -16.85 -17.54
CA ALA A 33 3.69 -17.30 -18.11
C ALA A 33 2.82 -16.15 -18.69
N TRP A 34 3.14 -14.90 -18.38
CA TRP A 34 2.36 -13.73 -18.77
C TRP A 34 3.08 -12.85 -19.79
N SER A 35 4.34 -13.12 -20.07
CA SER A 35 5.22 -12.37 -20.98
C SER A 35 4.71 -12.18 -22.41
N ALA A 36 3.82 -13.05 -22.86
CA ALA A 36 3.18 -12.96 -24.17
C ALA A 36 1.96 -12.01 -24.22
N HIS A 37 1.42 -11.60 -23.07
CA HIS A 37 0.34 -10.61 -23.03
C HIS A 37 0.90 -9.19 -23.16
N PRO A 38 0.18 -8.25 -23.78
CA PRO A 38 0.65 -6.87 -23.87
C PRO A 38 0.64 -6.18 -22.50
N THR A 39 1.67 -5.38 -22.23
CA THR A 39 1.67 -4.49 -21.07
C THR A 39 0.88 -3.22 -21.38
N LEU A 40 -0.16 -2.95 -20.59
CA LEU A 40 -1.03 -1.76 -20.75
C LEU A 40 -0.76 -0.73 -19.66
N SER A 41 -0.86 0.55 -20.05
CA SER A 41 -0.84 1.70 -19.14
C SER A 41 -1.60 2.88 -19.75
N PRO A 42 -1.74 4.02 -19.07
CA PRO A 42 -2.45 5.17 -19.63
C PRO A 42 -1.78 5.72 -20.89
N SER A 43 -0.45 5.69 -20.96
CA SER A 43 0.32 6.36 -22.03
C SER A 43 1.54 5.56 -22.52
N GLY A 44 1.64 4.26 -22.21
CA GLY A 44 2.81 3.44 -22.57
C GLY A 44 4.08 3.73 -21.74
N LEU A 45 3.93 4.38 -20.58
CA LEU A 45 5.04 4.81 -19.72
C LEU A 45 5.06 4.03 -18.41
N ALA A 46 6.24 3.54 -18.03
CA ALA A 46 6.50 3.01 -16.69
C ALA A 46 6.73 4.14 -15.67
N TYR A 47 7.45 5.19 -16.09
CA TYR A 47 7.71 6.43 -15.36
C TYR A 47 8.28 7.48 -16.33
N ALA A 48 8.66 8.67 -15.84
CA ALA A 48 9.20 9.76 -16.65
C ALA A 48 10.29 9.27 -17.62
N GLY A 49 10.05 9.42 -18.93
CA GLY A 49 11.02 9.07 -19.98
C GLY A 49 11.27 7.57 -20.19
N ARG A 50 10.69 6.67 -19.38
CA ARG A 50 10.80 5.21 -19.57
C ARG A 50 9.51 4.64 -20.11
N THR A 51 9.56 4.19 -21.36
CA THR A 51 8.46 3.47 -22.00
C THR A 51 8.45 2.01 -21.56
N ASN A 52 7.25 1.42 -21.52
CA ASN A 52 7.04 -0.02 -21.40
C ASN A 52 5.61 -0.36 -21.81
N GLY A 53 5.45 -1.30 -22.74
CA GLY A 53 4.15 -1.61 -23.33
C GLY A 53 3.57 -0.44 -24.14
N ARG A 54 2.23 -0.33 -24.17
CA ARG A 54 1.50 0.71 -24.91
C ARG A 54 0.36 1.33 -24.13
N ALA A 55 -0.13 2.47 -24.63
CA ALA A 55 -1.36 3.07 -24.15
C ALA A 55 -2.56 2.13 -24.35
N ALA A 56 -3.39 1.99 -23.31
CA ALA A 56 -4.67 1.31 -23.38
C ALA A 56 -5.66 2.12 -24.22
N THR A 57 -6.45 1.44 -25.05
CA THR A 57 -7.61 2.05 -25.73
C THR A 57 -8.76 2.26 -24.75
N ILE A 58 -9.75 3.07 -25.11
CA ILE A 58 -10.96 3.26 -24.30
C ILE A 58 -11.69 1.93 -24.06
N GLY A 59 -11.75 1.04 -25.07
CA GLY A 59 -12.32 -0.29 -24.94
C GLY A 59 -11.61 -1.12 -23.87
N GLU A 60 -10.28 -1.17 -23.92
CA GLU A 60 -9.46 -1.89 -22.94
C GLU A 60 -9.57 -1.30 -21.53
N ILE A 61 -9.68 0.03 -21.39
CA ILE A 61 -9.91 0.68 -20.10
C ILE A 61 -11.25 0.22 -19.49
N ARG A 62 -12.30 0.11 -20.31
CA ARG A 62 -13.60 -0.42 -19.88
C ARG A 62 -13.53 -1.90 -19.51
N GLU A 63 -12.81 -2.70 -20.29
CA GLU A 63 -12.59 -4.12 -19.97
C GLU A 63 -11.83 -4.31 -18.65
N ILE A 64 -10.81 -3.48 -18.40
CA ILE A 64 -10.06 -3.43 -17.14
C ILE A 64 -11.02 -3.09 -16.00
N ARG A 65 -11.82 -2.02 -16.12
CA ARG A 65 -12.82 -1.65 -15.12
C ARG A 65 -13.74 -2.84 -14.81
N ASP A 66 -14.30 -3.46 -15.84
CA ASP A 66 -15.23 -4.57 -15.67
C ASP A 66 -14.54 -5.79 -15.03
N ALA A 67 -13.25 -6.00 -15.29
CA ALA A 67 -12.46 -7.05 -14.65
C ALA A 67 -12.28 -6.82 -13.13
N PHE A 68 -12.05 -5.58 -12.70
CA PHE A 68 -12.05 -5.25 -11.27
C PHE A 68 -13.40 -5.53 -10.61
N VAL A 69 -14.49 -5.09 -11.24
CA VAL A 69 -15.86 -5.32 -10.73
C VAL A 69 -16.16 -6.81 -10.62
N ARG A 70 -15.90 -7.59 -11.69
CA ARG A 70 -16.07 -9.05 -11.67
C ARG A 70 -15.26 -9.71 -10.55
N SER A 71 -14.04 -9.23 -10.31
CA SER A 71 -13.17 -9.80 -9.27
C SER A 71 -13.69 -9.53 -7.86
N ALA A 72 -14.30 -8.36 -7.63
CA ALA A 72 -14.97 -8.07 -6.36
C ALA A 72 -16.21 -8.96 -6.16
N VAL A 73 -17.00 -9.18 -7.22
CA VAL A 73 -18.15 -10.11 -7.18
C VAL A 73 -17.68 -11.53 -6.84
N LEU A 74 -16.59 -12.00 -7.45
CA LEU A 74 -15.99 -13.31 -7.14
C LEU A 74 -15.48 -13.37 -5.70
N ALA A 75 -14.82 -12.32 -5.19
CA ALA A 75 -14.37 -12.25 -3.81
C ALA A 75 -15.55 -12.32 -2.82
N ARG A 76 -16.65 -11.61 -3.11
CA ARG A 76 -17.89 -11.68 -2.34
C ARG A 76 -18.49 -13.09 -2.37
N ALA A 77 -18.57 -13.72 -3.54
CA ALA A 77 -19.06 -15.09 -3.69
C ALA A 77 -18.20 -16.10 -2.92
N ALA A 78 -16.89 -15.86 -2.81
CA ALA A 78 -15.96 -16.64 -2.00
C ALA A 78 -16.07 -16.35 -0.48
N GLY A 79 -16.93 -15.44 -0.05
CA GLY A 79 -17.21 -15.13 1.36
C GLY A 79 -16.32 -14.05 1.97
N ALA A 80 -15.62 -13.24 1.17
CA ALA A 80 -14.92 -12.06 1.68
C ALA A 80 -15.91 -11.00 2.19
N ASP A 81 -15.54 -10.24 3.21
CA ASP A 81 -16.35 -9.10 3.69
C ASP A 81 -16.15 -7.82 2.86
N GLY A 82 -15.13 -7.81 2.00
CA GLY A 82 -14.82 -6.66 1.18
C GLY A 82 -13.55 -6.84 0.37
N VAL A 83 -13.24 -5.79 -0.39
CA VAL A 83 -12.03 -5.67 -1.20
C VAL A 83 -11.25 -4.38 -0.94
N GLU A 84 -9.95 -4.43 -1.20
CA GLU A 84 -9.13 -3.23 -1.36
C GLU A 84 -8.77 -3.04 -2.83
N VAL A 85 -9.08 -1.85 -3.36
CA VAL A 85 -8.70 -1.39 -4.70
C VAL A 85 -7.32 -0.75 -4.61
N HIS A 86 -6.35 -1.34 -5.30
CA HIS A 86 -4.96 -0.92 -5.22
C HIS A 86 -4.62 0.18 -6.24
N SER A 87 -4.59 1.44 -5.78
CA SER A 87 -4.21 2.63 -6.57
C SER A 87 -2.97 3.32 -6.00
N ALA A 88 -1.95 2.53 -5.66
CA ALA A 88 -0.70 3.01 -5.09
C ALA A 88 0.52 2.44 -5.84
N HIS A 89 1.72 2.88 -5.41
CA HIS A 89 3.03 2.26 -5.67
C HIS A 89 3.45 2.10 -7.13
N GLY A 90 2.85 2.84 -8.07
CA GLY A 90 3.15 2.78 -9.50
C GLY A 90 2.42 1.66 -10.25
N TYR A 91 1.45 0.99 -9.63
CA TYR A 91 0.57 0.03 -10.31
C TYR A 91 -0.43 0.75 -11.23
N LEU A 92 -1.20 -0.02 -12.00
CA LEU A 92 -2.00 0.52 -13.11
C LEU A 92 -2.85 1.73 -12.73
N LEU A 93 -3.66 1.64 -11.67
CA LEU A 93 -4.56 2.74 -11.29
C LEU A 93 -3.77 3.97 -10.83
N ASP A 94 -2.65 3.78 -10.15
CA ASP A 94 -1.75 4.86 -9.75
C ASP A 94 -1.03 5.50 -10.94
N GLN A 95 -0.74 4.73 -11.99
CA GLN A 95 -0.26 5.27 -13.27
C GLN A 95 -1.29 6.21 -13.90
N PHE A 96 -2.60 5.89 -13.81
CA PHE A 96 -3.66 6.81 -14.23
C PHE A 96 -3.65 8.08 -13.38
N LEU A 97 -3.51 7.98 -12.05
CA LEU A 97 -3.52 9.14 -11.14
C LEU A 97 -2.33 10.09 -11.33
N TRP A 98 -1.17 9.59 -11.71
CA TRP A 98 0.05 10.37 -11.78
C TRP A 98 0.23 11.05 -13.15
N HIS A 99 0.28 12.38 -13.16
CA HIS A 99 0.38 13.21 -14.38
C HIS A 99 1.61 12.90 -15.26
N VAL A 100 2.67 12.33 -14.67
CA VAL A 100 3.89 11.96 -15.40
C VAL A 100 3.63 10.76 -16.33
N THR A 101 2.87 9.76 -15.84
CA THR A 101 2.56 8.51 -16.55
C THR A 101 1.25 8.56 -17.32
N ASN A 102 0.33 9.45 -16.93
CA ASN A 102 -0.92 9.69 -17.64
C ASN A 102 -0.89 11.04 -18.37
N ARG A 103 -0.59 10.95 -19.67
CA ARG A 103 -0.54 12.07 -20.62
C ARG A 103 -1.71 12.03 -21.61
N ARG A 104 -2.80 11.34 -21.26
CA ARG A 104 -3.98 11.24 -22.12
C ARG A 104 -4.68 12.60 -22.21
N ASP A 105 -5.28 12.84 -23.37
CA ASP A 105 -6.11 14.00 -23.70
C ASP A 105 -7.61 13.65 -23.80
N ASP A 106 -7.97 12.42 -23.43
CA ASP A 106 -9.35 11.91 -23.39
C ASP A 106 -9.97 11.94 -21.98
N GLU A 107 -11.13 11.28 -21.83
CA GLU A 107 -11.91 11.27 -20.58
C GLU A 107 -11.18 10.67 -19.37
N TYR A 108 -10.09 9.91 -19.57
CA TYR A 108 -9.28 9.31 -18.50
C TYR A 108 -7.97 10.07 -18.23
N GLY A 109 -7.75 11.21 -18.87
CA GLY A 109 -6.59 12.08 -18.71
C GLY A 109 -6.94 13.45 -18.16
N GLY A 110 -6.00 14.39 -18.28
CA GLY A 110 -6.21 15.80 -17.96
C GLY A 110 -5.32 16.38 -16.85
N PRO A 111 -5.33 17.72 -16.71
CA PRO A 111 -4.42 18.44 -15.83
C PRO A 111 -4.74 18.25 -14.35
N ARG A 112 -6.02 18.05 -13.98
CA ARG A 112 -6.43 17.91 -12.57
C ARG A 112 -6.40 16.45 -12.15
N LEU A 113 -5.99 16.17 -10.91
CA LEU A 113 -6.03 14.80 -10.36
C LEU A 113 -7.41 14.16 -10.45
N ARG A 114 -8.50 14.92 -10.25
CA ARG A 114 -9.87 14.40 -10.36
C ARG A 114 -10.20 13.84 -11.76
N ASP A 115 -9.65 14.43 -12.82
CA ASP A 115 -9.94 14.02 -14.21
C ASP A 115 -9.24 12.67 -14.47
N ARG A 116 -7.99 12.56 -14.00
CA ARG A 116 -7.19 11.34 -14.00
C ARG A 116 -7.73 10.23 -13.08
N ALA A 117 -8.51 10.57 -12.07
CA ALA A 117 -9.13 9.63 -11.12
C ALA A 117 -10.40 8.95 -11.66
N ARG A 118 -10.81 9.23 -12.90
CA ARG A 118 -12.05 8.67 -13.48
C ARG A 118 -12.09 7.15 -13.42
N LEU A 119 -11.06 6.45 -13.91
CA LEU A 119 -11.03 4.98 -13.93
C LEU A 119 -11.18 4.39 -12.52
N LEU A 120 -10.44 4.92 -11.54
CA LEU A 120 -10.54 4.49 -10.15
C LEU A 120 -11.98 4.67 -9.62
N THR A 121 -12.58 5.82 -9.89
CA THR A 121 -13.94 6.14 -9.44
C THR A 121 -14.99 5.23 -10.08
N GLU A 122 -14.87 4.94 -11.38
CA GLU A 122 -15.74 4.00 -12.08
C GLU A 122 -15.62 2.58 -11.51
N ILE A 123 -14.40 2.13 -11.18
CA ILE A 123 -14.17 0.83 -10.54
C ILE A 123 -14.83 0.77 -9.17
N VAL A 124 -14.57 1.73 -8.29
CA VAL A 124 -15.11 1.75 -6.92
C VAL A 124 -16.64 1.80 -6.94
N ARG A 125 -17.24 2.61 -7.83
CA ARG A 125 -18.70 2.66 -8.02
C ARG A 125 -19.25 1.35 -8.57
N GLY A 126 -18.65 0.79 -9.61
CA GLY A 126 -19.08 -0.49 -10.16
C GLY A 126 -19.03 -1.64 -9.15
N ILE A 127 -18.00 -1.66 -8.29
CA ILE A 127 -17.93 -2.62 -7.18
C ILE A 127 -19.07 -2.39 -6.19
N ARG A 128 -19.31 -1.14 -5.78
CA ARG A 128 -20.41 -0.79 -4.87
C ARG A 128 -21.76 -1.24 -5.43
N ASP A 129 -22.03 -0.94 -6.68
CA ASP A 129 -23.29 -1.27 -7.34
C ASP A 129 -23.50 -2.79 -7.44
N ALA A 130 -22.43 -3.54 -7.74
CA ALA A 130 -22.51 -5.00 -7.89
C ALA A 130 -22.53 -5.75 -6.54
N CYS A 131 -21.86 -5.22 -5.52
CA CYS A 131 -21.66 -5.92 -4.24
C CYS A 131 -22.55 -5.40 -3.10
N GLY A 132 -23.26 -4.29 -3.29
CA GLY A 132 -24.14 -3.69 -2.28
C GLY A 132 -23.39 -2.99 -1.15
N ARG A 133 -24.11 -2.37 -0.21
CA ARG A 133 -23.56 -1.52 0.85
C ARG A 133 -22.82 -2.27 1.96
N ASP A 134 -23.14 -3.53 2.19
CA ASP A 134 -22.54 -4.33 3.27
C ASP A 134 -21.16 -4.92 2.89
N PHE A 135 -20.72 -4.72 1.66
CA PHE A 135 -19.41 -5.18 1.18
C PHE A 135 -18.40 -4.03 1.25
N ILE A 136 -17.35 -4.17 2.04
CA ILE A 136 -16.39 -3.10 2.30
C ILE A 136 -15.53 -2.84 1.05
N VAL A 137 -15.35 -1.57 0.69
CA VAL A 137 -14.47 -1.13 -0.40
C VAL A 137 -13.42 -0.16 0.15
N SER A 138 -12.21 -0.66 0.37
CA SER A 138 -11.03 0.14 0.72
C SER A 138 -10.34 0.63 -0.55
N VAL A 139 -9.78 1.84 -0.54
CA VAL A 139 -8.95 2.38 -1.63
C VAL A 139 -7.56 2.70 -1.08
N ARG A 140 -6.54 2.05 -1.63
CA ARG A 140 -5.14 2.27 -1.24
C ARG A 140 -4.45 3.28 -2.14
N VAL A 141 -3.82 4.28 -1.54
CA VAL A 141 -3.24 5.44 -2.24
C VAL A 141 -1.83 5.72 -1.74
N SER A 142 -0.95 6.25 -2.60
CA SER A 142 0.39 6.69 -2.20
C SER A 142 0.84 7.96 -2.91
N GLN A 143 1.56 8.80 -2.18
CA GLN A 143 2.27 9.99 -2.67
C GLN A 143 3.76 9.69 -2.90
N TRP A 144 4.05 8.47 -3.37
CA TRP A 144 5.38 7.99 -3.76
C TRP A 144 5.23 6.77 -4.68
N LYS A 145 6.30 6.42 -5.40
CA LYS A 145 6.43 5.23 -6.27
C LYS A 145 7.73 4.50 -5.96
N GLU A 146 7.80 3.19 -6.21
CA GLU A 146 9.07 2.45 -6.03
C GLU A 146 10.21 2.99 -6.90
N ALA A 147 9.87 3.51 -8.09
CA ALA A 147 10.82 4.11 -9.02
C ALA A 147 11.14 5.60 -8.70
N ASP A 148 10.31 6.27 -7.90
CA ASP A 148 10.45 7.69 -7.59
C ASP A 148 9.78 8.00 -6.23
N PHE A 149 10.61 8.19 -5.20
CA PHE A 149 10.12 8.49 -3.86
C PHE A 149 9.66 9.93 -3.67
N GLY A 150 9.97 10.84 -4.59
CA GLY A 150 9.48 12.22 -4.60
C GLY A 150 8.20 12.42 -5.40
N ALA A 151 7.76 11.40 -6.15
CA ALA A 151 6.57 11.45 -6.98
C ALA A 151 5.28 11.64 -6.18
N ARG A 152 4.48 12.63 -6.55
CA ARG A 152 3.19 12.93 -5.91
C ARG A 152 2.06 12.87 -6.93
N ILE A 153 0.92 12.30 -6.55
CA ILE A 153 -0.32 12.35 -7.33
C ILE A 153 -1.08 13.66 -7.07
N ALA A 154 -1.00 14.18 -5.85
CA ALA A 154 -1.54 15.47 -5.43
C ALA A 154 -0.40 16.43 -5.05
N ALA A 155 -0.33 17.58 -5.70
CA ALA A 155 0.70 18.60 -5.47
C ALA A 155 0.48 19.36 -4.15
N SER A 156 -0.78 19.48 -3.70
CA SER A 156 -1.15 20.23 -2.51
C SER A 156 -2.18 19.49 -1.65
N PRO A 157 -2.36 19.90 -0.38
CA PRO A 157 -3.45 19.41 0.45
C PRO A 157 -4.83 19.62 -0.19
N GLN A 158 -5.04 20.72 -0.91
CA GLN A 158 -6.31 21.01 -1.59
C GLN A 158 -6.60 19.97 -2.68
N GLU A 159 -5.62 19.65 -3.52
CA GLU A 159 -5.78 18.63 -4.57
C GLU A 159 -6.00 17.23 -3.97
N LEU A 160 -5.34 16.92 -2.83
CA LEU A 160 -5.61 15.69 -2.09
C LEU A 160 -7.06 15.65 -1.58
N GLY A 161 -7.56 16.73 -0.99
CA GLY A 161 -8.94 16.83 -0.52
C GLY A 161 -9.97 16.58 -1.62
N GLU A 162 -9.80 17.23 -2.78
CA GLU A 162 -10.68 17.01 -3.95
C GLU A 162 -10.69 15.55 -4.40
N PHE A 163 -9.53 14.90 -4.40
CA PHE A 163 -9.42 13.48 -4.74
C PHE A 163 -10.09 12.57 -3.71
N LEU A 164 -9.91 12.86 -2.41
CA LEU A 164 -10.56 12.14 -1.32
C LEU A 164 -12.09 12.24 -1.41
N ASP A 165 -12.62 13.41 -1.77
CA ASP A 165 -14.05 13.61 -1.95
C ASP A 165 -14.65 12.77 -3.08
N VAL A 166 -13.91 12.62 -4.18
CA VAL A 166 -14.33 11.80 -5.32
C VAL A 166 -14.41 10.32 -4.93
N ILE A 167 -13.38 9.77 -4.28
CA ILE A 167 -13.37 8.36 -3.87
C ILE A 167 -14.39 8.08 -2.76
N ALA A 168 -14.65 9.06 -1.88
CA ALA A 168 -15.66 8.95 -0.81
C ALA A 168 -17.10 8.82 -1.31
N THR A 169 -17.35 8.98 -2.61
CA THR A 169 -18.69 8.72 -3.19
C THR A 169 -19.08 7.25 -3.19
N ALA A 170 -18.12 6.31 -3.11
CA ALA A 170 -18.41 4.88 -3.16
C ALA A 170 -17.47 3.99 -2.31
N ALA A 171 -16.31 4.48 -1.90
CA ALA A 171 -15.40 3.80 -0.98
C ALA A 171 -15.83 3.96 0.48
N ASP A 172 -15.39 3.04 1.34
CA ASP A 172 -15.65 3.07 2.78
C ASP A 172 -14.40 3.45 3.59
N VAL A 173 -13.20 3.18 3.07
CA VAL A 173 -11.94 3.34 3.80
C VAL A 173 -10.84 3.85 2.86
N VAL A 174 -9.98 4.73 3.35
CA VAL A 174 -8.76 5.14 2.66
C VAL A 174 -7.56 4.51 3.32
N HIS A 175 -6.76 3.78 2.56
CA HIS A 175 -5.51 3.22 3.02
C HIS A 175 -4.34 4.09 2.52
N ALA A 176 -3.87 4.96 3.40
CA ALA A 176 -2.79 5.91 3.15
C ALA A 176 -1.43 5.21 3.27
N SER A 177 -0.84 4.85 2.12
CA SER A 177 0.41 4.14 2.09
C SER A 177 1.62 5.05 2.01
N THR A 178 2.41 5.10 3.08
CA THR A 178 3.68 5.82 3.12
C THR A 178 4.85 4.85 3.37
N ARG A 179 6.08 5.35 3.17
CA ARG A 179 7.28 4.59 3.55
C ARG A 179 7.47 4.58 5.06
N ARG A 180 7.10 5.66 5.73
CA ARG A 180 7.28 5.94 7.16
C ARG A 180 6.05 6.72 7.63
N PHE A 181 5.30 6.21 8.61
CA PHE A 181 4.04 6.84 9.01
C PHE A 181 4.23 8.21 9.70
N TRP A 182 5.41 8.48 10.25
CA TRP A 182 5.73 9.72 10.97
C TRP A 182 6.31 10.82 10.08
N GLN A 183 6.67 10.52 8.83
CA GLN A 183 7.23 11.53 7.94
C GLN A 183 6.13 12.51 7.52
N PRO A 184 6.37 13.83 7.65
CA PRO A 184 5.49 14.84 7.09
C PRO A 184 5.25 14.64 5.61
N GLU A 185 3.98 14.80 5.20
CA GLU A 185 3.62 14.74 3.79
C GLU A 185 4.02 16.03 3.05
N TRP A 186 3.90 17.19 3.72
CA TRP A 186 4.27 18.51 3.21
C TRP A 186 5.09 19.29 4.23
N GLU A 187 5.94 20.19 3.73
CA GLU A 187 6.75 21.10 4.55
C GLU A 187 5.87 22.02 5.41
N GLY A 188 6.32 22.32 6.64
CA GLY A 188 5.59 23.15 7.59
C GLY A 188 4.43 22.43 8.30
N SER A 189 4.33 21.10 8.20
CA SER A 189 3.35 20.29 8.91
C SER A 189 3.99 19.08 9.57
N GLU A 190 3.41 18.60 10.67
CA GLU A 190 3.77 17.34 11.32
C GLU A 190 2.95 16.14 10.79
N LEU A 191 1.94 16.42 9.96
CA LEU A 191 1.01 15.40 9.46
C LEU A 191 1.62 14.63 8.29
N GLY A 192 1.67 13.31 8.42
CA GLY A 192 1.86 12.40 7.28
C GLY A 192 0.59 12.26 6.44
N LEU A 193 0.66 11.45 5.38
CA LEU A 193 -0.46 11.26 4.44
C LEU A 193 -1.77 10.84 5.14
N ALA A 194 -1.67 9.94 6.13
CA ALA A 194 -2.84 9.48 6.88
C ALA A 194 -3.50 10.63 7.66
N GLY A 195 -2.71 11.43 8.38
CA GLY A 195 -3.22 12.60 9.10
C GLY A 195 -3.86 13.64 8.19
N TRP A 196 -3.28 13.88 7.01
CA TRP A 196 -3.91 14.74 6.00
C TRP A 196 -5.19 14.15 5.42
N ALA A 197 -5.23 12.84 5.17
CA ALA A 197 -6.43 12.16 4.69
C ALA A 197 -7.57 12.22 5.72
N THR A 198 -7.25 12.08 7.01
CA THR A 198 -8.22 12.22 8.10
C THR A 198 -8.70 13.66 8.24
N LYS A 199 -7.79 14.64 8.17
CA LYS A 199 -8.12 16.06 8.29
C LYS A 199 -8.99 16.59 7.14
N LEU A 200 -8.77 16.12 5.92
CA LEU A 200 -9.43 16.63 4.71
C LEU A 200 -10.59 15.77 4.24
N GLY A 201 -10.54 14.47 4.54
CA GLY A 201 -11.52 13.48 4.11
C GLY A 201 -12.60 13.24 5.16
N ARG A 202 -13.47 12.28 4.84
CA ARG A 202 -14.62 11.87 5.66
C ARG A 202 -14.72 10.36 5.85
N LEU A 203 -13.79 9.61 5.27
CA LEU A 203 -13.71 8.16 5.40
C LEU A 203 -12.70 7.82 6.50
N PRO A 204 -12.92 6.74 7.26
CA PRO A 204 -11.89 6.15 8.10
C PRO A 204 -10.59 5.91 7.32
N VAL A 205 -9.46 6.13 7.99
CA VAL A 205 -8.12 6.07 7.41
C VAL A 205 -7.30 4.95 8.05
N ILE A 206 -6.68 4.13 7.19
CA ILE A 206 -5.63 3.18 7.56
C ILE A 206 -4.28 3.83 7.29
N THR A 207 -3.42 3.93 8.31
CA THR A 207 -2.00 4.26 8.14
C THR A 207 -1.15 3.02 7.93
N VAL A 208 -0.06 3.16 7.18
CA VAL A 208 1.01 2.16 7.08
C VAL A 208 2.32 2.84 6.75
N GLY A 209 3.43 2.26 7.22
CA GLY A 209 4.78 2.70 6.85
C GLY A 209 5.78 2.42 7.96
N SER A 210 6.51 1.31 7.84
CA SER A 210 7.53 0.89 8.82
C SER A 210 7.08 0.74 10.27
N VAL A 211 5.80 0.42 10.48
CA VAL A 211 5.27 0.07 11.80
C VAL A 211 6.04 -1.13 12.35
N GLY A 212 6.68 -0.94 13.50
CA GLY A 212 7.39 -2.01 14.22
C GLY A 212 8.66 -2.53 13.53
N LEU A 213 9.35 -1.71 12.73
CA LEU A 213 10.60 -2.10 12.04
C LEU A 213 11.83 -1.36 12.58
N ARG A 214 12.97 -2.04 12.67
CA ARG A 214 14.25 -1.46 13.12
C ARG A 214 14.77 -0.33 12.22
N ALA A 215 14.67 -0.49 10.91
CA ALA A 215 15.14 0.48 9.92
C ALA A 215 14.42 1.85 10.01
N ALA A 216 13.20 1.87 10.58
CA ALA A 216 12.47 3.09 10.91
C ALA A 216 13.29 4.05 11.78
N ILE A 217 14.00 3.51 12.76
CA ILE A 217 14.65 4.29 13.82
C ILE A 217 16.09 4.63 13.46
N MET A 218 16.83 3.70 12.84
CA MET A 218 18.22 3.96 12.44
C MET A 218 18.33 5.04 11.35
N GLU A 219 17.37 5.10 10.42
CA GLU A 219 17.34 6.16 9.41
C GLU A 219 16.93 7.51 10.00
N ARG A 220 16.00 7.53 10.97
CA ARG A 220 15.66 8.75 11.72
C ARG A 220 16.87 9.32 12.47
N ALA A 221 17.67 8.47 13.13
CA ALA A 221 18.89 8.90 13.80
C ALA A 221 19.98 9.39 12.82
N ALA A 222 20.01 8.85 11.60
CA ALA A 222 20.91 9.32 10.55
C ALA A 222 20.45 10.65 9.92
N GLU A 223 19.15 10.87 9.79
CA GLU A 223 18.54 12.13 9.30
C GLU A 223 18.62 13.26 10.36
N GLU A 224 18.43 12.94 11.65
CA GLU A 224 18.62 13.89 12.76
C GLU A 224 20.12 14.14 13.06
N GLY A 225 21.01 13.26 12.57
CA GLY A 225 22.46 13.31 12.79
C GLY A 225 23.30 13.75 11.60
N SER A 226 22.71 14.18 10.47
CA SER A 226 23.47 14.58 9.28
C SER A 226 24.04 16.00 9.41
N GLY A 227 25.01 16.12 10.31
CA GLY A 227 26.06 17.13 10.35
C GLY A 227 27.43 16.46 10.46
N ALA A 228 27.74 15.46 9.62
CA ALA A 228 29.11 14.96 9.44
C ALA A 228 29.24 14.15 8.13
N GLY A 229 30.34 14.38 7.39
CA GLY A 229 30.59 13.93 6.02
C GLY A 229 30.92 12.43 5.82
N PRO A 230 31.29 12.04 4.57
CA PRO A 230 31.31 10.64 4.15
C PRO A 230 32.63 9.96 4.54
N GLY A 231 32.55 8.94 5.39
CA GLY A 231 33.68 8.07 5.68
C GLY A 231 33.52 7.31 6.98
N GLY A 232 33.00 6.09 6.92
CA GLY A 232 32.90 5.22 8.09
C GLY A 232 31.99 4.02 7.87
N GLY A 233 32.45 3.05 7.08
CA GLY A 233 31.82 1.75 7.04
C GLY A 233 31.96 1.07 8.40
N VAL A 234 30.85 0.73 9.04
CA VAL A 234 30.82 -0.21 10.16
C VAL A 234 30.11 -1.48 9.71
N GLY A 235 30.92 -2.49 9.38
CA GLY A 235 30.46 -3.87 9.31
C GLY A 235 30.15 -4.38 10.71
N PHE A 236 29.05 -5.11 10.86
CA PHE A 236 28.83 -5.95 12.04
C PHE A 236 28.67 -7.40 11.61
N ALA A 237 29.70 -8.17 11.92
CA ALA A 237 29.73 -9.62 11.88
C ALA A 237 29.05 -10.20 13.14
N GLY A 238 28.41 -11.36 12.99
CA GLY A 238 28.09 -12.29 14.08
C GLY A 238 26.77 -12.05 14.81
N VAL A 239 25.76 -12.87 14.51
CA VAL A 239 24.48 -12.93 15.24
C VAL A 239 24.62 -13.92 16.40
N GLY A 240 24.68 -13.41 17.63
CA GLY A 240 24.50 -14.21 18.85
C GLY A 240 23.01 -14.36 19.19
N THR A 241 22.59 -15.55 19.61
CA THR A 241 21.22 -15.88 20.02
C THR A 241 21.01 -15.64 21.52
N ASP A 242 21.00 -14.37 21.96
CA ASP A 242 21.01 -14.05 23.38
C ASP A 242 19.98 -12.98 23.78
N ALA A 243 19.51 -13.02 25.04
CA ALA A 243 18.48 -12.14 25.61
C ALA A 243 18.88 -10.64 25.58
N SER A 244 20.17 -10.34 25.53
CA SER A 244 20.73 -8.99 25.35
C SER A 244 20.31 -8.35 24.03
N VAL A 245 20.22 -9.13 22.95
CA VAL A 245 19.77 -8.66 21.63
C VAL A 245 18.27 -8.31 21.66
N ALA A 246 17.46 -9.08 22.37
CA ALA A 246 16.02 -8.80 22.52
C ALA A 246 15.77 -7.50 23.30
N VAL A 247 16.56 -7.25 24.35
CA VAL A 247 16.48 -5.99 25.12
C VAL A 247 16.87 -4.78 24.27
N GLU A 248 17.90 -4.92 23.42
CA GLU A 248 18.34 -3.84 22.53
C GLU A 248 17.36 -3.60 21.37
N GLU A 249 16.78 -4.66 20.81
CA GLU A 249 15.72 -4.59 19.80
C GLU A 249 14.43 -3.92 20.33
N ALA A 250 14.05 -4.21 21.58
CA ALA A 250 12.90 -3.59 22.24
C ALA A 250 13.09 -2.08 22.44
N ARG A 251 14.29 -1.66 22.88
CA ARG A 251 14.66 -0.24 23.04
C ARG A 251 14.57 0.55 21.73
N VAL A 252 14.77 -0.12 20.60
CA VAL A 252 14.76 0.52 19.29
C VAL A 252 13.33 0.69 18.78
N ILE A 253 12.45 -0.31 18.90
CA ILE A 253 11.09 -0.26 18.34
C ILE A 253 10.13 0.58 19.19
N GLU A 254 10.30 0.58 20.51
CA GLU A 254 9.39 1.22 21.45
C GLU A 254 9.13 2.71 21.13
N PRO A 255 10.13 3.58 20.86
CA PRO A 255 9.87 4.98 20.49
C PRO A 255 9.01 5.14 19.24
N SER A 256 9.18 4.28 18.22
CA SER A 256 8.35 4.31 17.01
C SER A 256 6.91 3.91 17.33
N LEU A 257 6.70 2.90 18.17
CA LEU A 257 5.34 2.51 18.57
C LEU A 257 4.67 3.53 19.50
N ARG A 258 5.43 4.21 20.35
CA ARG A 258 4.93 5.34 21.14
C ARG A 258 4.50 6.50 20.25
N GLU A 259 5.28 6.81 19.21
CA GLU A 259 4.89 7.84 18.24
C GLU A 259 3.65 7.43 17.42
N LEU A 260 3.54 6.15 17.04
CA LEU A 260 2.34 5.61 16.40
C LEU A 260 1.11 5.76 17.30
N ALA A 261 1.23 5.40 18.58
CA ALA A 261 0.16 5.53 19.57
C ALA A 261 -0.21 7.01 19.79
N ARG A 262 0.77 7.90 19.93
CA ARG A 262 0.53 9.35 20.06
C ARG A 262 -0.29 9.90 18.89
N ARG A 263 0.02 9.50 17.65
CA ARG A 263 -0.72 9.93 16.45
C ARG A 263 -2.10 9.30 16.37
N PHE A 264 -2.24 8.04 16.77
CA PHE A 264 -3.53 7.37 16.89
C PHE A 264 -4.45 8.11 17.88
N ASP A 265 -3.93 8.43 19.07
CA ASP A 265 -4.65 9.17 20.12
C ASP A 265 -4.99 10.62 19.70
N ALA A 266 -4.15 11.22 18.85
CA ALA A 266 -4.41 12.53 18.26
C ALA A 266 -5.49 12.50 17.16
N GLY A 267 -5.95 11.31 16.75
CA GLY A 267 -6.94 11.16 15.69
C GLY A 267 -6.36 11.33 14.28
N ASP A 268 -5.05 11.09 14.07
CA ASP A 268 -4.46 11.16 12.73
C ASP A 268 -4.96 10.02 11.82
N PHE A 269 -5.45 8.91 12.38
CA PHE A 269 -5.99 7.74 11.67
C PHE A 269 -6.70 6.77 12.63
N GLU A 270 -7.66 5.99 12.14
CA GLU A 270 -8.45 5.04 12.94
C GLU A 270 -7.92 3.60 12.90
N LEU A 271 -7.08 3.29 11.91
CA LEU A 271 -6.58 1.93 11.69
C LEU A 271 -5.10 1.94 11.35
N VAL A 272 -4.40 0.86 11.72
CA VAL A 272 -2.98 0.66 11.43
C VAL A 272 -2.81 -0.66 10.68
N ALA A 273 -2.24 -0.61 9.48
CA ALA A 273 -1.81 -1.81 8.78
C ALA A 273 -0.36 -2.16 9.14
N VAL A 274 -0.13 -3.44 9.45
CA VAL A 274 1.17 -3.99 9.81
C VAL A 274 1.53 -5.07 8.80
N GLY A 275 2.71 -4.96 8.19
CA GLY A 275 3.19 -5.90 7.18
C GLY A 275 4.29 -6.80 7.71
N ARG A 276 5.55 -6.41 7.45
CA ARG A 276 6.76 -7.17 7.76
C ARG A 276 6.86 -7.63 9.22
N SER A 277 6.41 -6.83 10.19
CA SER A 277 6.44 -7.23 11.60
C SER A 277 5.53 -8.43 11.90
N LEU A 278 4.40 -8.59 11.18
CA LEU A 278 3.55 -9.78 11.30
C LEU A 278 4.16 -11.04 10.65
N ILE A 279 4.98 -10.87 9.61
CA ILE A 279 5.73 -11.98 9.00
C ILE A 279 6.76 -12.51 10.00
N ALA A 280 7.42 -11.59 10.71
CA ALA A 280 8.40 -11.95 11.71
C ALA A 280 7.72 -12.58 12.95
N ASP A 281 6.66 -11.96 13.44
CA ASP A 281 6.02 -12.31 14.69
C ASP A 281 4.50 -12.41 14.52
N PRO A 282 3.91 -13.62 14.38
CA PRO A 282 2.47 -13.76 14.24
C PRO A 282 1.70 -13.36 15.51
N GLU A 283 2.36 -13.32 16.66
CA GLU A 283 1.79 -12.91 17.95
C GLU A 283 2.01 -11.41 18.23
N TRP A 284 2.60 -10.66 17.29
CA TRP A 284 2.98 -9.25 17.44
C TRP A 284 1.85 -8.41 18.07
N VAL A 285 0.63 -8.48 17.51
CA VAL A 285 -0.51 -7.68 17.98
C VAL A 285 -0.84 -7.95 19.44
N ARG A 286 -0.83 -9.23 19.86
CA ARG A 286 -1.12 -9.63 21.24
C ARG A 286 -0.02 -9.20 22.21
N LYS A 287 1.24 -9.19 21.76
CA LYS A 287 2.38 -8.72 22.56
C LYS A 287 2.31 -7.21 22.77
N ILE A 288 2.05 -6.45 21.70
CA ILE A 288 1.84 -4.99 21.80
C ILE A 288 0.65 -4.66 22.72
N GLU A 289 -0.48 -5.38 22.59
CA GLU A 289 -1.65 -5.20 23.44
C GLU A 289 -1.33 -5.39 24.94
N ARG A 290 -0.40 -6.29 25.28
CA ARG A 290 0.05 -6.54 26.66
C ARG A 290 1.21 -5.65 27.12
N GLY A 291 1.71 -4.75 26.27
CA GLY A 291 2.92 -3.97 26.54
C GLY A 291 4.22 -4.80 26.55
N ASP A 292 4.18 -6.03 26.04
CA ASP A 292 5.33 -6.93 25.95
C ASP A 292 6.20 -6.59 24.73
N PHE A 293 6.83 -5.41 24.76
CA PHE A 293 7.70 -4.96 23.68
C PHE A 293 8.99 -5.80 23.58
N ALA A 294 9.47 -6.32 24.72
CA ALA A 294 10.68 -7.17 24.78
C ALA A 294 10.48 -8.54 24.12
N GLY A 295 9.27 -9.08 24.15
CA GLY A 295 8.93 -10.33 23.48
C GLY A 295 8.72 -10.22 21.96
N VAL A 296 8.72 -9.00 21.39
CA VAL A 296 8.50 -8.80 19.95
C VAL A 296 9.72 -9.25 19.15
N ARG A 297 9.50 -10.20 18.22
CA ARG A 297 10.56 -10.61 17.29
C ARG A 297 10.65 -9.61 16.13
N VAL A 298 11.79 -8.96 16.00
CA VAL A 298 12.01 -7.97 14.95
C VAL A 298 12.18 -8.63 13.60
N TYR A 299 11.54 -8.04 12.59
CA TYR A 299 11.69 -8.49 11.21
C TYR A 299 13.13 -8.36 10.72
N ARG A 300 13.61 -9.43 10.10
CA ARG A 300 14.88 -9.53 9.39
C ARG A 300 14.61 -9.96 7.95
N ARG A 301 15.51 -9.61 7.04
CA ARG A 301 15.38 -10.01 5.63
C ARG A 301 15.26 -11.53 5.45
N ALA A 302 15.90 -12.31 6.33
CA ALA A 302 15.81 -13.77 6.35
C ALA A 302 14.41 -14.32 6.68
N ASP A 303 13.51 -13.50 7.26
CA ASP A 303 12.12 -13.89 7.53
C ASP A 303 11.26 -13.89 6.27
N LEU A 304 11.69 -13.20 5.21
CA LEU A 304 11.15 -13.46 3.88
C LEU A 304 11.68 -14.81 3.47
N GLY A 305 10.87 -15.85 3.62
CA GLY A 305 11.16 -17.16 3.08
C GLY A 305 11.63 -16.98 1.63
N VAL A 306 12.86 -17.37 1.34
CA VAL A 306 13.23 -17.72 -0.03
C VAL A 306 12.16 -18.71 -0.44
N ALA A 307 11.42 -18.43 -1.50
CA ALA A 307 10.62 -19.46 -2.15
C ALA A 307 11.60 -20.51 -2.68
N GLN A 308 12.09 -21.37 -1.78
CA GLN A 308 12.70 -22.61 -2.17
C GLN A 308 11.55 -23.41 -2.76
N HIS A 309 11.51 -23.45 -4.09
CA HIS A 309 10.84 -24.51 -4.81
C HIS A 309 11.44 -25.83 -4.33
N ALA A 310 10.85 -26.40 -3.27
CA ALA A 310 10.93 -27.82 -3.04
C ALA A 310 10.20 -28.46 -4.23
N GLY A 311 10.95 -29.17 -5.07
CA GLY A 311 10.52 -29.68 -6.36
C GLY A 311 9.33 -30.63 -6.28
N GLY A 312 8.12 -30.09 -6.40
CA GLY A 312 6.91 -30.84 -6.65
C GLY A 312 5.98 -30.02 -7.55
N SER A 313 5.61 -30.55 -8.70
CA SER A 313 4.63 -29.89 -9.57
C SER A 313 3.29 -29.83 -8.85
N ILE A 314 2.75 -28.62 -8.65
CA ILE A 314 1.35 -28.45 -8.32
C ILE A 314 0.59 -28.59 -9.65
N ALA A 315 0.00 -29.76 -9.87
CA ALA A 315 -0.99 -29.92 -10.92
C ALA A 315 -2.22 -29.09 -10.51
N LEU A 316 -2.55 -28.06 -11.31
CA LEU A 316 -3.81 -27.35 -11.16
C LEU A 316 -4.94 -28.34 -11.48
N PRO A 317 -6.01 -28.40 -10.65
CA PRO A 317 -7.16 -29.22 -10.98
C PRO A 317 -7.76 -28.71 -12.29
N THR A 318 -7.93 -29.62 -13.25
CA THR A 318 -8.75 -29.36 -14.43
C THR A 318 -10.18 -29.17 -13.94
N MET A 319 -10.68 -27.95 -14.05
CA MET A 319 -12.08 -27.64 -13.84
C MET A 319 -12.92 -28.26 -14.98
N PRO A 320 -14.14 -28.72 -14.68
CA PRO A 320 -15.06 -29.33 -15.65
C PRO A 320 -15.52 -28.36 -16.74
#